data_AF-A0A7S3XHJ1-F1
#
_entry.id   AF-A0A7S3XHJ1-F1
#
_cell.length_a   1.000
_cell.length_b   1.000
_cell.length_c   1.000
_cell.angle_alpha   90.00
_cell.angle_beta   90.00
_cell.angle_gamma   90.00
#
_symmetry.space_group_name_H-M   'P 1'
#
loop_
_entity.id
_entity.type
_entity.pdbx_description
1 polymer ?
#
loop_
_entity_poly.entity_id
_entity_poly.type
_entity_poly.pdbx_seq_one_letter_code
_entity_poly.pdbx_strand_id
1 'polypeptide(L)'
;CAVDAVVPAKETFAQKTFRWLDVAGFLTRWYSRKAWIQDLEPVMRMGGMMISEWERKLHLWSNMMHLFFTPFSLWYGWGQFTHMAHKPPVALCPEYAHVNERKQDFN
;
A
#
# COMPACT_ATOMS: atom_id res chain seq x y z
N CYS A 1 33.45 11.84 30.79
CA CYS A 1 33.58 11.24 29.44
C CYS A 1 32.50 11.83 28.55
N ALA A 2 32.84 12.82 27.72
CA ALA A 2 31.89 13.35 26.74
C ALA A 2 31.68 12.27 25.67
N VAL A 3 30.43 11.88 25.46
CA VAL A 3 30.04 11.02 24.34
C VAL A 3 29.86 11.97 23.16
N ASP A 4 30.85 12.02 22.28
CA ASP A 4 30.70 12.71 21.00
C ASP A 4 29.51 12.10 20.27
N ALA A 5 28.50 12.91 19.97
CA ALA A 5 27.34 12.49 19.22
C ALA A 5 27.80 12.08 17.82
N VAL A 6 27.85 10.77 17.55
CA VAL A 6 28.12 10.24 16.21
C VAL A 6 27.01 10.72 15.30
N VAL A 7 27.29 11.73 14.47
CA VAL A 7 26.39 12.14 13.39
C VAL A 7 26.35 10.98 12.40
N PRO A 8 25.22 10.28 12.22
CA PRO A 8 25.17 9.17 11.30
C PRO A 8 25.41 9.69 9.89
N ALA A 9 26.38 9.09 9.19
CA ALA A 9 26.62 9.37 7.78
C ALA A 9 25.30 9.22 7.01
N LYS A 10 25.02 10.15 6.07
CA LYS A 10 23.82 10.06 5.24
C LYS A 10 23.86 8.75 4.45
N GLU A 11 22.97 7.83 4.76
CA GLU A 11 22.85 6.54 4.05
C GLU A 11 22.52 6.79 2.58
N THR A 12 23.17 6.02 1.70
CA THR A 12 22.82 6.05 0.27
C THR A 12 21.44 5.41 0.06
N PHE A 13 20.78 5.78 -1.04
CA PHE A 13 19.48 5.19 -1.38
C PHE A 13 19.56 3.65 -1.48
N ALA A 14 20.65 3.12 -2.04
CA ALA A 14 20.90 1.68 -2.13
C ALA A 14 21.03 1.01 -0.75
N GLN A 15 21.79 1.61 0.16
CA GLN A 15 21.91 1.07 1.54
C GLN A 15 20.54 1.00 2.22
N LYS A 16 19.71 2.03 2.02
CA LYS A 16 18.36 2.07 2.56
C LYS A 16 17.47 0.98 1.96
N THR A 17 17.50 0.77 0.64
CA THR A 17 16.69 -0.29 0.01
C THR A 17 17.13 -1.68 0.44
N PHE A 18 18.44 -1.97 0.47
CA PHE A 18 18.94 -3.26 0.94
C PHE A 18 18.62 -3.53 2.40
N ARG A 19 18.69 -2.52 3.27
CA ARG A 19 18.27 -2.66 4.67
C ARG A 19 16.80 -3.07 4.78
N TRP A 20 15.90 -2.42 4.04
CA TRP A 20 14.48 -2.77 4.07
C TRP A 20 14.18 -4.13 3.45
N LEU A 21 14.91 -4.52 2.39
CA LEU A 21 14.81 -5.86 1.81
C LEU A 21 15.27 -6.96 2.80
N ASP A 22 16.25 -6.65 3.63
CA ASP A 22 16.77 -7.54 4.66
C ASP A 22 15.84 -7.61 5.89
N VAL A 23 15.34 -6.47 6.36
CA VAL A 23 14.32 -6.39 7.44
C VAL A 23 13.05 -7.15 7.06
N ALA A 24 12.62 -7.05 5.80
CA ALA A 24 11.49 -7.83 5.31
C ALA A 24 11.86 -9.31 5.07
N GLY A 25 13.13 -9.71 5.19
CA GLY A 25 13.60 -11.08 4.95
C GLY A 25 13.40 -11.56 3.51
N PHE A 26 13.24 -10.66 2.54
CA PHE A 26 12.95 -11.04 1.16
C PHE A 26 14.13 -11.77 0.52
N LEU A 27 15.34 -11.23 0.67
CA LEU A 27 16.56 -11.82 0.14
C LEU A 27 16.86 -13.17 0.81
N THR A 28 16.67 -13.26 2.12
CA THR A 28 16.85 -14.51 2.89
C THR A 28 15.93 -15.62 2.38
N ARG A 29 14.65 -15.31 2.17
CA ARG A 29 13.69 -16.26 1.60
C ARG A 29 13.97 -16.58 0.14
N TRP A 30 14.50 -15.62 -0.63
CA TRP A 30 14.83 -15.83 -2.04
C TRP A 30 15.91 -16.90 -2.23
N TYR A 31 16.96 -16.86 -1.42
CA TYR A 31 18.08 -17.80 -1.49
C TYR A 31 17.89 -19.06 -0.64
N SER A 32 17.17 -19.00 0.48
CA SER A 32 16.97 -20.15 1.38
C SER A 32 15.54 -20.67 1.34
N ARG A 33 15.36 -21.87 0.77
CA ARG A 33 14.08 -22.58 0.79
C ARG A 33 13.61 -22.88 2.21
N LYS A 34 14.55 -23.26 3.11
CA LYS A 34 14.24 -23.57 4.51
C LYS A 34 13.61 -22.37 5.22
N ALA A 35 14.19 -21.18 5.04
CA ALA A 35 13.67 -19.95 5.64
C ALA A 35 12.23 -19.67 5.14
N TRP A 36 11.99 -19.82 3.85
CA TRP A 36 10.65 -19.65 3.27
C TRP A 36 9.62 -20.66 3.81
N ILE A 37 9.98 -21.95 3.92
CA ILE A 37 9.09 -23.00 4.45
C ILE A 37 8.76 -22.74 5.93
N GLN A 38 9.72 -22.23 6.70
CA GLN A 38 9.54 -21.93 8.11
C GLN A 38 8.58 -20.74 8.34
N ASP A 39 8.52 -19.80 7.40
CA ASP A 39 7.60 -18.66 7.45
C ASP A 39 6.16 -19.03 7.03
N LEU A 40 5.96 -20.19 6.39
CA LEU A 40 4.62 -20.68 6.07
C LEU A 40 3.88 -21.17 7.32
N GLU A 41 2.57 -20.94 7.32
CA GLU A 41 1.61 -21.49 8.29
C GLU A 41 1.67 -23.03 8.29
N PRO A 42 1.47 -23.70 9.45
CA PRO A 42 1.75 -25.13 9.58
C PRO A 42 1.07 -26.02 8.54
N VAL A 43 -0.17 -25.72 8.14
CA VAL A 43 -0.88 -26.51 7.12
C VAL A 43 -0.27 -26.28 5.74
N MET A 44 0.00 -25.03 5.38
CA MET A 44 0.64 -24.68 4.11
C MET A 44 2.07 -25.22 3.99
N ARG A 45 2.78 -25.37 5.13
CA ARG A 45 4.15 -25.90 5.18
C ARG A 45 4.25 -27.31 4.62
N MET A 46 3.24 -28.16 4.87
CA MET A 46 3.21 -29.53 4.35
C MET A 46 3.14 -29.54 2.82
N GLY A 47 2.33 -28.66 2.21
CA GLY A 47 2.27 -28.48 0.76
C GLY A 47 3.51 -27.82 0.17
N GLY A 48 4.16 -26.92 0.93
CA GLY A 48 5.36 -26.18 0.51
C GLY A 48 6.59 -27.06 0.19
N MET A 49 6.63 -28.29 0.70
CA MET A 49 7.68 -29.25 0.37
C MET A 49 7.56 -29.80 -1.06
N MET A 50 6.36 -29.80 -1.64
CA MET A 50 6.11 -30.30 -3.00
C MET A 50 6.34 -29.22 -4.07
N ILE A 51 6.51 -27.96 -3.68
CA ILE A 51 6.67 -26.82 -4.60
C ILE A 51 8.08 -26.80 -5.19
N SER A 52 8.18 -26.65 -6.51
CA SER A 52 9.47 -26.53 -7.19
C SER A 52 10.17 -25.19 -6.92
N GLU A 53 11.49 -25.12 -7.14
CA GLU A 53 12.26 -23.88 -6.92
C GLU A 53 11.78 -22.72 -7.80
N TRP A 54 11.30 -23.00 -9.01
CA TRP A 54 10.77 -21.97 -9.91
C TRP A 54 9.44 -21.42 -9.39
N GLU A 55 8.50 -22.28 -9.02
CA GLU A 55 7.18 -21.88 -8.49
C GLU A 55 7.32 -21.06 -7.21
N ARG A 56 8.27 -21.44 -6.33
CA ARG A 56 8.59 -20.68 -5.11
C ARG A 56 9.04 -19.25 -5.43
N LYS A 57 9.97 -19.08 -6.37
CA LYS A 57 10.47 -17.75 -6.76
C LYS A 57 9.40 -16.93 -7.44
N LEU A 58 8.57 -17.56 -8.28
CA LEU A 58 7.40 -16.92 -8.87
C LEU A 58 6.43 -16.43 -7.79
N HIS A 59 6.15 -17.25 -6.79
CA HIS A 59 5.27 -16.89 -5.68
C HIS A 59 5.82 -15.74 -4.84
N LEU A 60 7.12 -15.76 -4.51
CA LEU A 60 7.80 -14.66 -3.83
C LEU A 60 7.75 -13.36 -4.65
N TRP A 61 7.99 -13.44 -5.96
CA TRP A 61 7.89 -12.30 -6.86
C TRP A 61 6.46 -11.74 -6.92
N SER A 62 5.46 -12.62 -7.05
CA SER A 62 4.05 -12.26 -7.07
C SER A 62 3.64 -11.52 -5.80
N ASN A 63 4.04 -12.00 -4.62
CA ASN A 63 3.79 -11.32 -3.35
C ASN A 63 4.44 -9.93 -3.29
N MET A 64 5.67 -9.79 -3.81
CA MET A 64 6.34 -8.49 -3.86
C MET A 64 5.62 -7.50 -4.78
N MET A 65 5.17 -7.95 -5.95
CA MET A 65 4.33 -7.13 -6.84
C MET A 65 3.02 -6.75 -6.16
N HIS A 66 2.38 -7.67 -5.44
CA HIS A 66 1.15 -7.39 -4.72
C HIS A 66 1.35 -6.28 -3.68
N LEU A 67 2.42 -6.35 -2.88
CA LEU A 67 2.77 -5.31 -1.91
C LEU A 67 3.00 -3.94 -2.57
N PHE A 68 3.66 -3.92 -3.73
CA PHE A 68 3.90 -2.68 -4.49
C PHE A 68 2.61 -2.07 -5.04
N PHE A 69 1.68 -2.89 -5.55
CA PHE A 69 0.44 -2.41 -6.15
C PHE A 69 -0.71 -2.15 -5.16
N THR A 70 -0.66 -2.74 -3.96
CA THR A 70 -1.66 -2.54 -2.91
C THR A 70 -1.91 -1.06 -2.54
N PRO A 71 -0.90 -0.19 -2.34
CA PRO A 71 -1.18 1.22 -2.04
C PRO A 71 -1.91 1.94 -3.18
N PHE A 72 -1.61 1.61 -4.45
CA PHE A 72 -2.29 2.19 -5.60
C PHE A 72 -3.75 1.73 -5.68
N SER A 73 -4.01 0.45 -5.42
CA SER A 73 -5.37 -0.08 -5.40
C SER A 73 -6.18 0.53 -4.25
N LEU A 74 -5.58 0.71 -3.07
CA LEU A 74 -6.21 1.38 -1.93
C LEU A 74 -6.50 2.86 -2.21
N TRP A 75 -5.57 3.58 -2.83
CA TRP A 75 -5.78 4.98 -3.23
C TRP A 75 -6.94 5.10 -4.22
N TYR A 76 -6.95 4.26 -5.26
CA TYR A 76 -8.01 4.26 -6.24
C TYR A 76 -9.37 3.91 -5.60
N GLY A 77 -9.42 2.85 -4.79
CA GLY A 77 -10.63 2.45 -4.07
C GLY A 77 -11.15 3.54 -3.14
N TRP A 78 -10.26 4.19 -2.38
CA TRP A 78 -10.60 5.33 -1.53
C TRP A 78 -11.25 6.47 -2.32
N GLY A 79 -10.69 6.82 -3.48
CA GLY A 79 -11.29 7.81 -4.39
C GLY A 79 -12.73 7.45 -4.79
N GLN A 80 -12.99 6.19 -5.11
CA GLN A 80 -14.35 5.72 -5.45
C GLN A 80 -15.32 5.82 -4.27
N PHE A 81 -14.88 5.45 -3.07
CA PHE A 81 -15.71 5.59 -1.86
C PHE A 81 -16.07 7.04 -1.57
N THR A 82 -15.15 7.99 -1.82
CA THR A 82 -15.46 9.42 -1.66
C THR A 82 -16.46 9.94 -2.70
N HIS A 83 -16.38 9.47 -3.96
CA HIS A 83 -17.34 9.81 -5.00
C HIS A 83 -18.76 9.33 -4.66
N MET A 84 -18.89 8.08 -4.19
CA MET A 84 -20.19 7.52 -3.78
C MET A 84 -20.75 8.17 -2.49
N ALA A 85 -19.88 8.71 -1.63
CA ALA A 85 -20.30 9.40 -0.41
C ALA A 85 -20.81 10.83 -0.66
N HIS A 86 -20.59 11.39 -1.86
CA HIS A 86 -21.14 12.69 -2.20
C HIS A 86 -22.64 12.55 -2.50
N LYS A 87 -23.45 13.40 -1.87
CA LYS A 87 -24.86 13.52 -2.26
C LYS A 87 -24.91 13.88 -3.75
N PRO A 88 -25.77 13.26 -4.57
CA PRO A 88 -25.89 13.64 -5.96
C PRO A 88 -26.18 15.14 -6.06
N PRO A 89 -25.73 15.83 -7.12
CA PRO A 89 -26.10 17.22 -7.35
C PRO A 89 -27.61 17.30 -7.42
N VAL A 90 -28.23 17.76 -6.33
CA VAL A 90 -29.66 18.05 -6.26
C VAL A 90 -29.85 19.35 -7.04
N ALA A 91 -30.73 19.32 -8.04
CA ALA A 91 -31.17 20.54 -8.71
C ALA A 91 -31.61 21.51 -7.62
N LEU A 92 -31.02 22.71 -7.61
CA LEU A 92 -31.45 23.77 -6.70
C LEU A 92 -32.96 23.89 -6.87
N CYS A 93 -33.74 23.65 -5.81
CA CYS A 93 -35.18 23.88 -5.86
C CYS A 93 -35.36 25.31 -6.39
N PRO A 94 -36.18 25.54 -7.44
CA PRO A 94 -36.41 26.88 -7.94
C PRO A 94 -36.81 27.75 -6.75
N GLU A 95 -35.99 28.77 -6.45
CA GLU A 95 -36.29 29.67 -5.35
C GLU A 95 -37.65 30.30 -5.65
N TYR A 96 -38.64 30.01 -4.81
CA TYR A 96 -39.93 30.66 -4.92
C TYR A 96 -39.70 32.15 -4.73
N ALA A 97 -40.07 32.96 -5.74
CA ALA A 97 -39.86 34.41 -5.78
C ALA A 97 -40.39 35.15 -4.54
N HIS A 98 -41.24 34.50 -3.75
CA HIS A 98 -41.90 35.05 -2.56
C HIS A 98 -41.14 34.76 -1.25
N VAL A 99 -40.09 33.94 -1.28
CA VAL A 99 -39.37 33.48 -0.06
C VAL A 99 -37.95 34.07 0.02
N ASN A 100 -37.45 34.65 -1.07
CA ASN A 100 -36.12 35.26 -1.13
C ASN A 100 -36.24 36.78 -1.21
N GLU A 101 -36.03 37.48 -0.08
CA GLU A 101 -36.05 38.95 -0.01
C GLU A 101 -34.77 39.61 -0.56
N ARG A 102 -33.89 38.83 -1.22
CA ARG A 102 -32.71 39.39 -1.87
C ARG A 102 -33.15 40.19 -3.09
N LYS A 103 -32.77 41.47 -3.12
CA LYS A 103 -32.96 42.35 -4.28
C LYS A 103 -32.37 41.66 -5.51
N GLN A 104 -33.22 41.23 -6.43
CA GLN A 104 -32.81 40.90 -7.79
C GLN A 104 -32.83 42.20 -8.59
N ASP A 105 -31.70 42.51 -9.23
CA ASP A 105 -31.63 43.60 -10.18
C ASP A 105 -32.47 43.20 -11.41
N PHE A 106 -33.50 44.01 -11.72
CA PHE A 106 -34.36 43.79 -12.88
C PHE A 106 -33.55 44.09 -14.16
N ASN A 107 -33.47 43.11 -15.05
CA ASN A 107 -32.99 43.26 -16.42
C ASN A 107 -34.11 43.77 -17.32
#